data_AF-A0A953W4N0-F1
#
_entry.id   AF-A0A953W4N0-F1
#
_cell.length_a   1.000
_cell.length_b   1.000
_cell.length_c   1.000
_cell.angle_alpha   90.00
_cell.angle_beta   90.00
_cell.angle_gamma   90.00
#
_symmetry.space_group_name_H-M   'P 1'
#
loop_
_entity.id
_entity.type
_entity.pdbx_description
1 polymer ?
#
loop_
_entity_poly.entity_id
_entity_poly.type
_entity_poly.pdbx_seq_one_letter_code
_entity_poly.pdbx_strand_id
1 'polypeptide(L)'
;MSKPIALVAILAAATAATGCSSMSRAIGASRSAPDEFRVMTHAPLTLPPDYNLRPPRPGEARPGESDPSTEARAALFGDNVGQSASQGERAFVTAAGAATADDNIRDQIDYESQGVVRRNEGFVDRLLAFGGSGAAASPLDPRTEEQRLADDESIRRAT
;
A
#
# COMPACT_ATOMS: atom_id res chain seq x y z
N MET A 1 50.55 6.33 35.90
CA MET A 1 49.54 7.38 35.61
C MET A 1 48.93 7.27 34.21
N SER A 2 49.02 6.14 33.50
CA SER A 2 48.55 5.99 32.10
C SER A 2 47.11 5.49 31.94
N LYS A 3 46.56 4.80 32.96
CA LYS A 3 45.18 4.26 32.96
C LYS A 3 44.06 5.32 32.88
N PRO A 4 44.12 6.48 33.60
CA PRO A 4 43.06 7.48 33.51
C PRO A 4 43.07 8.21 32.15
N ILE A 5 44.23 8.38 31.53
CA ILE A 5 44.38 9.04 30.23
C ILE A 5 43.78 8.16 29.11
N ALA A 6 44.00 6.85 29.16
CA ALA A 6 43.40 5.92 28.21
C ALA A 6 41.86 5.91 28.29
N LEU A 7 41.30 6.00 29.50
CA LEU A 7 39.85 6.00 29.72
C LEU A 7 39.19 7.27 29.17
N VAL A 8 39.83 8.43 29.37
CA VAL A 8 39.35 9.72 28.81
C VAL A 8 39.44 9.73 27.28
N ALA A 9 40.50 9.16 26.69
CA ALA A 9 40.64 9.06 25.24
C ALA A 9 39.57 8.17 24.59
N ILE A 10 39.22 7.05 25.24
CA ILE A 10 38.16 6.15 24.76
C ILE A 10 36.79 6.85 24.85
N LEU A 11 36.53 7.57 25.95
CA LEU A 11 35.27 8.29 26.12
C LEU A 11 35.11 9.41 25.08
N ALA A 12 36.18 10.16 24.81
CA ALA A 12 36.20 11.19 23.78
C ALA A 12 35.95 10.61 22.37
N ALA A 13 36.59 9.48 22.05
CA ALA A 13 36.39 8.79 20.78
C ALA A 13 34.94 8.27 20.61
N ALA A 14 34.34 7.76 21.69
CA ALA A 14 32.95 7.30 21.67
C ALA A 14 31.96 8.45 21.40
N THR A 15 32.18 9.63 21.98
CA THR A 15 31.35 10.81 21.73
C THR A 15 31.55 11.44 20.36
N ALA A 16 32.74 11.30 19.76
CA ALA A 16 33.01 11.78 18.41
C ALA A 16 32.30 10.92 17.34
N ALA A 17 32.17 9.61 17.58
CA ALA A 17 31.54 8.68 16.65
C ALA A 17 30.01 8.86 16.52
N THR A 18 29.33 9.38 17.55
CA THR A 18 27.87 9.58 17.52
C THR A 18 27.41 10.72 16.60
N GLY A 19 28.32 11.59 16.11
CA GLY A 19 27.99 12.69 15.20
C GLY A 19 28.01 12.34 13.71
N CYS A 20 28.68 11.26 13.31
CA CYS A 20 28.88 10.91 11.89
C CYS A 20 27.58 10.47 11.18
N SER A 21 26.57 9.98 11.90
CA SER A 21 25.27 9.61 11.30
C SER A 21 24.41 10.83 10.93
N SER A 22 24.59 11.96 11.63
CA SER A 22 23.91 13.21 11.29
C SER A 22 24.64 13.96 10.18
N MET A 23 25.98 13.88 10.15
CA MET A 23 26.78 14.53 9.12
C MET A 23 26.56 13.89 7.73
N SER A 24 26.42 12.56 7.65
CA SER A 24 26.10 11.86 6.40
C SER A 24 24.74 12.28 5.81
N ARG A 25 23.76 12.61 6.67
CA ARG A 25 22.47 13.17 6.24
C ARG A 25 22.58 14.63 5.79
N ALA A 26 23.37 15.45 6.50
CA ALA A 26 23.57 16.86 6.19
C ALA A 26 24.37 17.08 4.88
N ILE A 27 25.33 16.21 4.57
CA ILE A 27 26.14 16.27 3.33
C ILE A 27 25.47 15.53 2.14
N GLY A 28 24.23 15.06 2.30
CA GLY A 28 23.49 14.38 1.23
C GLY A 28 23.99 12.96 0.88
N ALA A 29 24.86 12.37 1.70
CA ALA A 29 25.33 10.99 1.53
C ALA A 29 24.23 9.96 1.87
N SER A 30 23.20 10.34 2.64
CA SER A 30 21.97 9.55 2.78
C SER A 30 20.91 10.03 1.80
N ARG A 31 20.48 9.15 0.88
CA ARG A 31 19.40 9.45 -0.08
C ARG A 31 18.05 9.49 0.63
N SER A 32 17.52 10.67 0.86
CA SER A 32 16.13 10.89 1.27
C SER A 32 15.31 11.21 0.02
N ALA A 33 15.00 10.19 -0.79
CA ALA A 33 14.06 10.39 -1.88
C ALA A 33 12.63 10.52 -1.32
N PRO A 34 11.79 11.41 -1.87
CA PRO A 34 10.36 11.36 -1.61
C PRO A 34 9.82 9.98 -1.95
N ASP A 35 8.86 9.52 -1.14
CA ASP A 35 8.15 8.26 -1.36
C ASP A 35 7.55 8.26 -2.77
N GLU A 36 8.01 7.35 -3.62
CA GLU A 36 7.61 7.25 -5.03
C GLU A 36 6.10 7.05 -5.23
N PHE A 37 5.37 6.58 -4.20
CA PHE A 37 3.92 6.42 -4.23
C PHE A 37 3.17 7.68 -3.77
N ARG A 38 3.88 8.68 -3.25
CA ARG A 38 3.31 9.97 -2.80
C ARG A 38 3.64 11.13 -3.71
N VAL A 39 4.46 10.92 -4.74
CA VAL A 39 4.75 11.94 -5.74
C VAL A 39 3.64 11.96 -6.78
N MET A 40 2.92 13.08 -6.86
CA MET A 40 1.87 13.31 -7.85
C MET A 40 2.39 14.21 -8.99
N THR A 41 1.99 13.89 -10.23
CA THR A 41 2.26 14.73 -11.39
C THR A 41 1.14 15.74 -11.57
N HIS A 42 1.46 17.03 -11.57
CA HIS A 42 0.50 18.08 -11.88
C HIS A 42 0.34 18.27 -13.39
N ALA A 43 -0.83 18.77 -13.81
CA ALA A 43 -1.10 19.11 -15.20
C ALA A 43 -0.09 20.17 -15.73
N PRO A 44 0.32 20.09 -17.01
CA PRO A 44 1.25 21.06 -17.59
C PRO A 44 0.61 22.46 -17.66
N LEU A 45 1.42 23.49 -17.42
CA LEU A 45 0.98 24.87 -17.50
C LEU A 45 0.75 25.27 -18.96
N THR A 46 -0.51 25.53 -19.34
CA THR A 46 -0.87 26.09 -20.64
C THR A 46 -1.32 27.54 -20.48
N LEU A 47 -1.00 28.37 -21.47
CA LEU A 47 -1.39 29.77 -21.46
C LEU A 47 -2.78 29.90 -22.08
N PRO A 48 -3.80 30.37 -21.34
CA PRO A 48 -5.15 30.51 -21.88
C PRO A 48 -5.19 31.53 -23.03
N PRO A 49 -6.06 31.34 -24.03
CA PRO A 49 -6.22 32.29 -25.14
C PRO A 49 -6.72 33.66 -24.67
N ASP A 50 -7.47 33.69 -23.57
CA ASP A 50 -7.94 34.92 -22.93
C ASP A 50 -7.15 35.18 -21.63
N TYR A 51 -6.34 36.24 -21.65
CA TYR A 51 -5.57 36.73 -20.49
C TYR A 51 -6.43 37.49 -19.47
N ASN A 52 -7.76 37.48 -19.61
CA ASN A 52 -8.68 38.28 -18.81
C ASN A 52 -9.18 37.54 -17.55
N LEU A 53 -8.50 36.44 -17.18
CA LEU A 53 -8.83 35.71 -15.97
C LEU A 53 -8.31 36.46 -14.74
N ARG A 54 -9.22 36.75 -13.82
CA ARG A 54 -8.86 37.28 -12.51
C ARG A 54 -7.99 36.24 -11.80
N PRO A 55 -6.82 36.61 -11.23
CA PRO A 55 -6.02 35.68 -10.45
C PRO A 55 -6.89 35.03 -9.35
N PRO A 56 -6.82 33.69 -9.18
CA PRO A 56 -7.56 33.01 -8.13
C PRO A 56 -7.10 33.57 -6.78
N ARG A 57 -8.03 33.66 -5.83
CA ARG A 57 -7.71 34.15 -4.49
C ARG A 57 -6.72 33.18 -3.82
N PRO A 58 -5.74 33.68 -3.05
CA PRO A 58 -4.86 32.82 -2.28
C PRO A 58 -5.67 31.85 -1.40
N GLY A 59 -5.46 30.55 -1.57
CA GLY A 59 -6.14 29.49 -0.81
C GLY A 59 -7.42 28.92 -1.45
N GLU A 60 -7.87 29.45 -2.58
CA GLU A 60 -9.01 28.86 -3.32
C GLU A 60 -8.54 27.71 -4.22
N ALA A 61 -9.40 26.69 -4.39
CA ALA A 61 -9.12 25.56 -5.26
C ALA A 61 -8.83 26.05 -6.69
N ARG A 62 -7.78 25.51 -7.31
CA ARG A 62 -7.41 25.90 -8.66
C ARG A 62 -8.50 25.47 -9.65
N PRO A 63 -8.98 26.37 -10.51
CA PRO A 63 -9.84 25.99 -11.62
C PRO A 63 -9.06 25.05 -12.55
N GLY A 64 -9.47 23.78 -12.63
CA GLY A 64 -8.85 22.77 -13.52
C GLY A 64 -7.92 21.75 -12.86
N GLU A 65 -7.76 21.76 -11.53
CA GLU A 65 -7.08 20.66 -10.84
C GLU A 65 -8.11 19.55 -10.53
N SER A 66 -8.23 18.56 -11.42
CA SER A 66 -8.95 17.32 -11.15
C SER A 66 -8.19 16.51 -10.10
N ASP A 67 -8.93 15.88 -9.17
CA ASP A 67 -8.33 14.88 -8.30
C ASP A 67 -7.77 13.74 -9.17
N PRO A 68 -6.48 13.41 -9.10
CA PRO A 68 -5.87 12.39 -9.94
C PRO A 68 -6.53 11.02 -9.77
N SER A 69 -7.09 10.73 -8.59
CA SER A 69 -7.83 9.49 -8.35
C SER A 69 -9.15 9.45 -9.14
N THR A 70 -9.81 10.59 -9.28
CA THR A 70 -11.06 10.73 -10.04
C THR A 70 -10.76 10.67 -11.54
N GLU A 71 -9.70 11.33 -11.99
CA GLU A 71 -9.25 11.28 -13.38
C GLU A 71 -8.82 9.87 -13.81
N ALA A 72 -8.03 9.18 -12.98
CA ALA A 72 -7.64 7.80 -13.24
C ALA A 72 -8.86 6.86 -13.27
N ARG A 73 -9.83 7.05 -12.36
CA ARG A 73 -11.08 6.28 -12.36
C ARG A 73 -11.87 6.50 -13.65
N ALA A 74 -12.02 7.76 -14.08
CA ALA A 74 -12.69 8.08 -15.34
C ALA A 74 -11.93 7.52 -16.55
N ALA A 75 -10.60 7.52 -16.54
CA ALA A 75 -9.79 6.92 -17.60
C ALA A 75 -9.91 5.39 -17.67
N LEU A 76 -10.00 4.72 -16.52
CA LEU A 76 -10.08 3.26 -16.43
C LEU A 76 -11.49 2.72 -16.70
N PHE A 77 -12.51 3.35 -16.12
CA PHE A 77 -13.88 2.84 -16.13
C PHE A 77 -14.83 3.68 -17.02
N GLY A 78 -14.37 4.84 -17.49
CA GLY A 78 -15.25 5.84 -18.08
C GLY A 78 -16.05 6.60 -17.03
N ASP A 79 -16.67 7.70 -17.45
CA ASP A 79 -17.50 8.55 -16.59
C ASP A 79 -18.97 8.09 -16.53
N ASN A 80 -19.32 7.03 -17.26
CA ASN A 80 -20.71 6.59 -17.50
C ASN A 80 -20.93 5.10 -17.21
N VAL A 81 -20.29 4.58 -16.16
CA VAL A 81 -20.47 3.18 -15.75
C VAL A 81 -21.95 2.92 -15.44
N GLY A 82 -22.58 2.01 -16.17
CA GLY A 82 -23.97 1.60 -15.94
C GLY A 82 -25.05 2.49 -16.58
N GLN A 83 -24.72 3.64 -17.19
CA GLN A 83 -25.73 4.48 -17.83
C GLN A 83 -26.37 3.83 -19.07
N SER A 84 -25.61 3.02 -19.80
CA SER A 84 -26.07 2.27 -20.97
C SER A 84 -26.51 0.84 -20.66
N ALA A 85 -26.69 0.49 -19.37
CA ALA A 85 -27.06 -0.85 -18.96
C ALA A 85 -28.47 -1.24 -19.48
N SER A 86 -28.53 -2.39 -20.14
CA SER A 86 -29.77 -2.99 -20.61
C SER A 86 -30.72 -3.30 -19.45
N GLN A 87 -32.00 -3.54 -19.77
CA GLN A 87 -32.98 -3.94 -18.75
C GLN A 87 -32.59 -5.26 -18.07
N GLY A 88 -31.99 -6.20 -18.80
CA GLY A 88 -31.52 -7.47 -18.27
C GLY A 88 -30.38 -7.32 -17.26
N GLU A 89 -29.38 -6.47 -17.57
CA GLU A 89 -28.26 -6.20 -16.65
C GLU A 89 -28.74 -5.51 -15.37
N ARG A 90 -29.65 -4.54 -15.48
CA ARG A 90 -30.25 -3.90 -14.30
C ARG A 90 -31.05 -4.88 -13.45
N ALA A 91 -31.82 -5.77 -14.09
CA ALA A 91 -32.56 -6.81 -13.38
C ALA A 91 -31.62 -7.80 -12.68
N PHE A 92 -30.50 -8.18 -13.33
CA PHE A 92 -29.49 -9.05 -12.75
C PHE A 92 -28.78 -8.41 -11.56
N VAL A 93 -28.35 -7.15 -11.68
CA VAL A 93 -27.71 -6.39 -10.57
C VAL A 93 -28.67 -6.24 -9.38
N THR A 94 -29.95 -6.00 -9.65
CA THR A 94 -30.99 -5.93 -8.61
C THR A 94 -31.18 -7.29 -7.94
N ALA A 95 -31.26 -8.37 -8.72
CA ALA A 95 -31.37 -9.73 -8.18
C ALA A 95 -30.13 -10.16 -7.39
N ALA A 96 -28.95 -9.68 -7.77
CA ALA A 96 -27.70 -9.88 -7.05
C ALA A 96 -27.59 -9.02 -5.78
N GLY A 97 -28.57 -8.16 -5.49
CA GLY A 97 -28.55 -7.25 -4.33
C GLY A 97 -27.52 -6.12 -4.44
N ALA A 98 -26.91 -5.92 -5.61
CA ALA A 98 -25.86 -4.93 -5.84
C ALA A 98 -26.41 -3.53 -6.21
N ALA A 99 -27.74 -3.37 -6.28
CA ALA A 99 -28.38 -2.08 -6.56
C ALA A 99 -28.15 -1.02 -5.46
N THR A 100 -27.77 -1.44 -4.24
CA THR A 100 -27.51 -0.59 -3.07
C THR A 100 -26.07 -0.69 -2.58
N ALA A 101 -25.13 -1.05 -3.45
CA ALA A 101 -23.73 -1.12 -3.06
C ALA A 101 -23.23 0.27 -2.61
N ASP A 102 -22.50 0.33 -1.50
CA ASP A 102 -21.86 1.55 -1.03
C ASP A 102 -20.67 1.89 -1.92
N ASP A 103 -20.66 3.08 -2.50
CA ASP A 103 -19.56 3.55 -3.34
C ASP A 103 -18.22 3.66 -2.57
N ASN A 104 -18.28 3.85 -1.25
CA ASN A 104 -17.12 4.00 -0.37
C ASN A 104 -16.71 2.67 0.27
N ILE A 105 -17.25 1.53 -0.17
CA ILE A 105 -16.95 0.23 0.43
C ILE A 105 -15.45 -0.09 0.42
N ARG A 106 -14.70 0.40 -0.58
CA ARG A 106 -13.24 0.23 -0.62
C ARG A 106 -12.54 0.99 0.50
N ASP A 107 -12.94 2.22 0.77
CA ASP A 107 -12.37 3.02 1.85
C ASP A 107 -12.69 2.38 3.21
N GLN A 108 -13.90 1.83 3.35
CA GLN A 108 -14.28 1.10 4.55
C GLN A 108 -13.47 -0.20 4.72
N ILE A 109 -13.32 -1.01 3.66
CA ILE A 109 -12.49 -2.22 3.68
C ILE A 109 -11.04 -1.86 4.01
N ASP A 110 -10.50 -0.80 3.41
CA ASP A 110 -9.14 -0.36 3.66
C ASP A 110 -8.96 0.06 5.12
N TYR A 111 -9.93 0.81 5.68
CA TYR A 111 -9.96 1.19 7.09
C TYR A 111 -10.00 -0.04 8.02
N GLU A 112 -10.87 -1.00 7.74
CA GLU A 112 -10.99 -2.25 8.50
C GLU A 112 -9.72 -3.11 8.37
N SER A 113 -9.08 -3.10 7.19
CA SER A 113 -7.91 -3.91 6.86
C SER A 113 -6.59 -3.35 7.39
N GLN A 114 -6.54 -2.09 7.87
CA GLN A 114 -5.31 -1.49 8.40
C GLN A 114 -4.69 -2.30 9.56
N GLY A 115 -5.52 -3.01 10.33
CA GLY A 115 -5.06 -3.88 11.42
C GLY A 115 -4.43 -5.20 10.95
N VAL A 116 -4.80 -5.69 9.76
CA VAL A 116 -4.30 -6.96 9.20
C VAL A 116 -2.88 -6.78 8.66
N VAL A 117 -2.60 -5.67 7.99
CA VAL A 117 -1.27 -5.32 7.44
C VAL A 117 -0.23 -5.11 8.54
N ARG A 118 -0.66 -4.86 9.79
CA ARG A 118 0.23 -4.69 10.95
C ARG A 118 0.14 -5.83 11.98
N ARG A 119 -0.32 -7.01 11.60
CA ARG A 119 -0.15 -8.19 12.44
C ARG A 119 1.35 -8.44 12.60
N ASN A 120 1.81 -8.66 13.83
CA ASN A 120 3.19 -9.06 14.08
C ASN A 120 3.35 -10.49 13.56
N GLU A 121 3.72 -10.62 12.28
CA GLU A 121 4.02 -11.91 11.64
C GLU A 121 4.94 -12.72 12.54
N GLY A 122 5.95 -12.10 13.15
CA GLY A 122 6.85 -12.76 14.08
C GLY A 122 6.20 -13.33 15.36
N PHE A 123 5.07 -12.83 15.85
CA PHE A 123 4.34 -13.43 16.98
C PHE A 123 3.50 -14.62 16.49
N VAL A 124 2.81 -14.45 15.37
CA VAL A 124 1.98 -15.50 14.77
C VAL A 124 2.87 -16.65 14.32
N ASP A 125 3.99 -16.38 13.65
CA ASP A 125 4.97 -17.36 13.22
C ASP A 125 5.62 -18.08 14.40
N ARG A 126 5.89 -17.39 15.51
CA ARG A 126 6.38 -18.05 16.75
C ARG A 126 5.33 -18.94 17.40
N LEU A 127 4.06 -18.57 17.32
CA LEU A 127 2.96 -19.38 17.82
C LEU A 127 2.70 -20.59 16.92
N LEU A 128 2.75 -20.40 15.59
CA LEU A 128 2.60 -21.46 14.59
C LEU A 128 3.81 -22.41 14.55
N ALA A 129 5.01 -21.90 14.79
CA ALA A 129 6.25 -22.67 14.90
C ALA A 129 6.55 -23.14 16.34
N PHE A 130 5.56 -23.10 17.24
CA PHE A 130 5.73 -23.58 18.60
C PHE A 130 5.90 -25.12 18.60
N GLY A 131 7.14 -25.58 18.80
CA GLY A 131 7.49 -27.00 18.90
C GLY A 131 8.39 -27.55 17.79
N GLY A 132 8.78 -26.75 16.80
CA GLY A 132 9.67 -27.20 15.73
C GLY A 132 9.80 -26.19 14.61
N SER A 133 10.90 -26.28 13.84
CA SER A 133 11.27 -25.33 12.79
C SER A 133 10.08 -24.99 11.90
N GLY A 134 9.70 -23.71 11.88
CA GLY A 134 8.83 -23.17 10.83
C GLY A 134 9.55 -23.35 9.51
N ALA A 135 9.31 -24.50 8.86
CA ALA A 135 9.73 -24.70 7.50
C ALA A 135 9.05 -23.60 6.69
N ALA A 136 9.84 -22.72 6.08
CA ALA A 136 9.34 -21.83 5.06
C ALA A 136 8.47 -22.67 4.12
N ALA A 137 7.22 -22.27 3.93
CA ALA A 137 6.28 -23.02 3.13
C ALA A 137 6.92 -23.26 1.75
N SER A 138 7.41 -24.47 1.51
CA SER A 138 7.84 -24.87 0.18
C SER A 138 6.63 -24.70 -0.73
N PRO A 139 6.78 -24.08 -1.92
CA PRO A 139 5.68 -23.97 -2.87
C PRO A 139 5.01 -25.34 -3.03
N LEU A 140 3.74 -25.42 -2.61
CA LEU A 140 2.96 -26.65 -2.67
C LEU A 140 2.73 -26.97 -4.15
N ASP A 141 3.20 -28.13 -4.63
CA ASP A 141 3.00 -28.53 -6.02
C ASP A 141 1.52 -28.89 -6.23
N PRO A 142 0.78 -28.14 -7.07
CA PRO A 142 -0.66 -28.34 -7.26
C PRO A 142 -1.02 -29.76 -7.69
N ARG A 143 -0.17 -30.41 -8.50
CA ARG A 143 -0.46 -31.75 -9.05
C ARG A 143 -0.37 -32.83 -7.98
N THR A 144 0.59 -32.70 -7.07
CA THR A 144 0.75 -33.65 -5.96
C THR A 144 -0.36 -33.52 -4.93
N GLU A 145 -0.82 -32.29 -4.66
CA GLU A 145 -1.93 -32.07 -3.73
C GLU A 145 -3.27 -32.52 -4.32
N GLU A 146 -3.50 -32.32 -5.61
CA GLU A 146 -4.69 -32.84 -6.30
C GLU A 146 -4.81 -34.36 -6.18
N GLN A 147 -3.69 -35.08 -6.34
CA GLN A 147 -3.66 -36.54 -6.17
C GLN A 147 -3.99 -36.94 -4.72
N ARG A 148 -3.41 -36.26 -3.72
CA ARG A 148 -3.69 -36.51 -2.30
C ARG A 148 -5.17 -36.31 -1.98
N LEU A 149 -5.79 -35.27 -2.53
CA LEU A 149 -7.21 -34.97 -2.34
C LEU A 149 -8.12 -36.02 -3.00
N ALA A 150 -7.74 -36.51 -4.18
CA ALA A 150 -8.48 -37.57 -4.87
C ALA A 150 -8.45 -38.89 -4.08
N ASP A 151 -7.31 -39.24 -3.49
CA ASP A 151 -7.17 -40.42 -2.63
C ASP A 151 -8.03 -40.29 -1.38
N ASP A 152 -8.01 -39.14 -0.70
CA ASP A 152 -8.87 -38.85 0.47
C ASP A 152 -10.37 -38.96 0.12
N GLU A 153 -10.79 -38.44 -1.04
CA GLU A 153 -12.17 -38.58 -1.51
C GLU A 153 -12.54 -40.04 -1.79
N SER A 154 -11.62 -40.82 -2.35
CA SER A 154 -11.86 -42.23 -2.62
C SER A 154 -12.07 -43.03 -1.32
N ILE A 155 -11.29 -42.73 -0.28
CA ILE A 155 -11.42 -43.34 1.04
C ILE A 155 -12.77 -42.97 1.66
N ARG A 156 -13.16 -41.70 1.61
CA ARG A 156 -14.47 -41.23 2.13
C ARG A 156 -15.66 -41.83 1.40
N ARG A 157 -15.55 -42.14 0.11
CA ARG A 157 -16.62 -42.81 -0.66
C ARG A 157 -16.68 -44.32 -0.40
N ALA A 158 -15.60 -44.91 0.08
CA ALA A 158 -15.51 -46.35 0.36
C ALA A 158 -16.01 -46.73 1.77
N THR A 159 -16.04 -45.77 2.71
CA THR A 159 -16.68 -45.86 4.03
C THR A 159 -18.10 -45.34 4.01
#